data_AF-A0A1G7M1M6-F1
#
_entry.id   AF-A0A1G7M1M6-F1
#
_cell.length_a   1.000
_cell.length_b   1.000
_cell.length_c   1.000
_cell.angle_alpha   90.00
_cell.angle_beta   90.00
_cell.angle_gamma   90.00
#
_symmetry.space_group_name_H-M   'P 1'
#
loop_
_entity.id
_entity.type
_entity.pdbx_description
1 polymer ?
#
loop_
_entity_poly.entity_id
_entity_poly.type
_entity_poly.pdbx_seq_one_letter_code
_entity_poly.pdbx_strand_id
1 'polypeptide(L)'
;MARCLSSVADFVDEIIIVDTGSTDRTKEIARPFTSDIYDFAWIDDFAAARNYAFSQATMEYILWLDADDFLRERDRSKLAELKDTLDPSVDSVTMEYHLAHDEYGNVTVKNRRNRLVKRSNSFRWIGRVHEYLEVWGHIINSDVAVTHASMHHDRNRNIAIYENALQRGETFTPRDLYYYANELQNHARYEEAIQYYEQFLETGLGWIEDNLSACGKMADCHHALGNEQLELESAIRSLQYAAPRAEICCRLGFYFLQKSEWQSSIFWYKTATTLNPSDDVLGLSNTACSSWLPHLQLCVCYDRSENINWPQRITN
;
A
#
# COMPACT_ATOMS: atom_id res chain seq x y z
N MET A 1 1.89 -8.70 -18.41
CA MET A 1 3.05 -8.33 -19.25
C MET A 1 2.67 -7.56 -20.51
N ALA A 2 2.07 -8.17 -21.55
CA ALA A 2 1.83 -7.48 -22.84
C ALA A 2 1.14 -6.11 -22.72
N ARG A 3 0.08 -6.04 -21.89
CA ARG A 3 -0.64 -4.79 -21.58
C ARG A 3 0.29 -3.71 -20.97
N CYS A 4 1.14 -4.08 -20.01
CA CYS A 4 2.12 -3.20 -19.39
C CYS A 4 3.04 -2.59 -20.46
N LEU A 5 3.72 -3.43 -21.23
CA LEU A 5 4.67 -2.98 -22.26
C LEU A 5 4.01 -2.11 -23.32
N SER A 6 2.85 -2.53 -23.84
CA SER A 6 2.11 -1.73 -24.83
C SER A 6 1.66 -0.36 -24.30
N SER A 7 1.47 -0.21 -22.99
CA SER A 7 1.03 1.07 -22.43
C SER A 7 2.13 2.13 -22.43
N VAL A 8 3.40 1.73 -22.44
CA VAL A 8 4.56 2.63 -22.35
C VAL A 8 5.45 2.66 -23.58
N ALA A 9 5.37 1.66 -24.47
CA ALA A 9 6.32 1.46 -25.58
C ALA A 9 6.50 2.67 -26.49
N ASP A 10 5.47 3.49 -26.68
CA ASP A 10 5.52 4.67 -27.56
C ASP A 10 6.23 5.89 -26.91
N PHE A 11 6.55 5.83 -25.61
CA PHE A 11 7.03 6.99 -24.83
C PHE A 11 8.42 6.79 -24.23
N VAL A 12 8.88 5.54 -24.13
CA VAL A 12 10.18 5.19 -23.55
C VAL A 12 11.21 4.93 -24.64
N ASP A 13 12.45 5.32 -24.40
CA ASP A 13 13.55 5.17 -25.37
C ASP A 13 14.23 3.80 -25.28
N GLU A 14 14.03 3.10 -24.15
CA GLU A 14 14.65 1.83 -23.82
C GLU A 14 13.66 1.01 -22.96
N ILE A 15 13.55 -0.29 -23.22
CA ILE A 15 12.79 -1.22 -22.39
C ILE A 15 13.74 -2.35 -21.99
N ILE A 16 13.90 -2.53 -20.68
CA ILE A 16 14.70 -3.60 -20.10
C ILE A 16 13.79 -4.56 -19.36
N ILE A 17 13.97 -5.85 -19.65
CA ILE A 17 13.24 -6.91 -18.97
C ILE A 17 14.24 -7.78 -18.23
N VAL A 18 14.05 -7.93 -16.92
CA VAL A 18 14.72 -8.95 -16.13
C VAL A 18 13.72 -10.05 -15.83
N ASP A 19 13.98 -11.23 -16.38
CA ASP A 19 13.20 -12.42 -16.10
C ASP A 19 13.83 -13.19 -14.94
N THR A 20 13.04 -13.45 -13.90
CA THR A 20 13.47 -14.17 -12.71
C THR A 20 13.31 -15.69 -12.82
N GLY A 21 13.31 -16.24 -14.04
CA GLY A 21 13.13 -17.67 -14.31
C GLY A 21 11.71 -18.09 -14.69
N SER A 22 10.99 -17.25 -15.45
CA SER A 22 9.68 -17.64 -16.00
C SER A 22 9.76 -18.91 -16.86
N THR A 23 8.75 -19.77 -16.74
CA THR A 23 8.59 -21.00 -17.54
C THR A 23 7.47 -20.91 -18.57
N ASP A 24 6.77 -19.77 -18.59
CA ASP A 24 5.68 -19.48 -19.51
C ASP A 24 6.19 -18.67 -20.72
N ARG A 25 5.25 -18.04 -21.45
CA ARG A 25 5.57 -17.26 -22.65
C ARG A 25 6.05 -15.83 -22.35
N THR A 26 6.48 -15.52 -21.13
CA THR A 26 6.87 -14.14 -20.75
C THR A 26 7.95 -13.57 -21.67
N LYS A 27 9.04 -14.31 -21.93
CA LYS A 27 10.08 -13.85 -22.86
C LYS A 27 9.58 -13.70 -24.30
N GLU A 28 8.72 -14.62 -24.76
CA GLU A 28 8.13 -14.54 -26.10
C GLU A 28 7.25 -13.30 -26.27
N ILE A 29 6.48 -12.95 -25.23
CA ILE A 29 5.63 -11.75 -25.19
C ILE A 29 6.45 -10.47 -25.15
N ALA A 30 7.62 -10.48 -24.49
CA ALA A 30 8.49 -9.31 -24.35
C ALA A 30 9.31 -9.00 -25.62
N ARG A 31 9.72 -10.03 -26.38
CA ARG A 31 10.59 -9.89 -27.57
C ARG A 31 10.14 -8.86 -28.62
N PRO A 32 8.85 -8.68 -28.93
CA PRO A 32 8.41 -7.65 -29.87
C PRO A 32 8.67 -6.22 -29.37
N PHE A 33 8.85 -6.01 -28.06
CA PHE A 33 9.05 -4.71 -27.45
C PHE A 33 10.53 -4.38 -27.20
N THR A 34 11.37 -5.39 -27.00
CA THR A 34 12.81 -5.19 -26.75
C THR A 34 13.64 -6.45 -27.01
N SER A 35 14.90 -6.25 -27.38
CA SER A 35 15.93 -7.30 -27.37
C SER A 35 16.63 -7.44 -26.01
N ASP A 36 16.51 -6.45 -25.13
CA ASP A 36 17.24 -6.34 -23.86
C ASP A 36 16.51 -7.11 -22.74
N ILE A 37 16.51 -8.44 -22.90
CA ILE A 37 15.91 -9.40 -21.98
C ILE A 37 17.04 -10.16 -21.27
N TYR A 38 17.14 -9.97 -19.96
CA TYR A 38 18.17 -10.56 -19.11
C TYR A 38 17.57 -11.60 -18.17
N ASP A 39 18.39 -12.59 -17.83
CA ASP A 39 18.05 -13.62 -16.86
C ASP A 39 18.64 -13.28 -15.49
N PHE A 40 17.82 -13.41 -14.44
CA PHE A 40 18.24 -13.32 -13.06
C PHE A 40 17.76 -14.56 -12.31
N ALA A 41 18.67 -15.33 -11.70
CA ALA A 41 18.25 -16.48 -10.92
C ALA A 41 17.46 -16.00 -9.68
N TRP A 42 16.24 -16.50 -9.49
CA TRP A 42 15.44 -16.17 -8.31
C TRP A 42 16.13 -16.65 -7.03
N ILE A 43 16.37 -15.72 -6.09
CA ILE A 43 17.08 -15.96 -4.83
C ILE A 43 16.27 -15.51 -3.60
N ASP A 44 14.94 -15.49 -3.71
CA ASP A 44 14.04 -15.00 -2.66
C ASP A 44 14.32 -13.55 -2.23
N ASP A 45 14.64 -12.70 -3.21
CA ASP A 45 14.94 -11.28 -3.02
C ASP A 45 14.50 -10.46 -4.24
N PHE A 46 13.37 -9.76 -4.09
CA PHE A 46 12.82 -8.90 -5.13
C PHE A 46 13.71 -7.67 -5.39
N ALA A 47 14.30 -7.08 -4.34
CA ALA A 47 15.20 -5.94 -4.49
C ALA A 47 16.45 -6.30 -5.29
N ALA A 48 17.02 -7.49 -5.08
CA ALA A 48 18.17 -7.95 -5.86
C ALA A 48 17.87 -8.02 -7.36
N ALA A 49 16.71 -8.57 -7.74
CA ALA A 49 16.27 -8.60 -9.13
C ALA A 49 16.05 -7.18 -9.71
N ARG A 50 15.40 -6.29 -8.94
CA ARG A 50 15.18 -4.89 -9.36
C ARG A 50 16.48 -4.09 -9.47
N ASN A 51 17.41 -4.29 -8.56
CA ASN A 51 18.74 -3.67 -8.61
C ASN A 51 19.54 -4.18 -9.80
N TYR A 52 19.40 -5.47 -10.17
CA TYR A 52 19.99 -5.98 -11.41
C TYR A 52 19.37 -5.31 -12.64
N ALA A 53 18.04 -5.16 -12.69
CA ALA A 53 17.36 -4.43 -13.77
C ALA A 53 17.84 -2.98 -13.90
N PHE A 54 17.93 -2.26 -12.78
CA PHE A 54 18.45 -0.88 -12.75
C PHE A 54 19.88 -0.78 -13.27
N SER A 55 20.70 -1.83 -13.09
CA SER A 55 22.08 -1.84 -13.56
C SER A 55 22.23 -2.02 -15.08
N GLN A 56 21.19 -2.50 -15.76
CA GLN A 56 21.18 -2.62 -17.22
C GLN A 56 20.73 -1.32 -17.92
N ALA A 57 20.09 -0.39 -17.19
CA ALA A 57 19.56 0.85 -17.76
C ALA A 57 20.65 1.79 -18.26
N THR A 58 20.45 2.36 -19.46
CA THR A 58 21.41 3.26 -20.10
C THR A 58 20.89 4.70 -20.21
N MET A 59 19.57 4.89 -20.21
CA MET A 59 18.93 6.21 -20.33
C MET A 59 19.05 7.09 -19.09
N GLU A 60 18.78 8.39 -19.22
CA GLU A 60 18.99 9.37 -18.13
C GLU A 60 18.06 9.12 -16.93
N TYR A 61 16.81 8.74 -17.19
CA TYR A 61 15.82 8.40 -16.18
C TYR A 61 15.35 6.95 -16.35
N ILE A 62 15.02 6.33 -15.22
CA ILE A 62 14.48 4.98 -15.14
C ILE A 62 13.01 5.09 -14.70
N LEU A 63 12.09 4.71 -15.59
CA LEU A 63 10.71 4.40 -15.23
C LEU A 63 10.63 2.92 -14.89
N TRP A 64 10.09 2.56 -13.71
CA TRP A 64 9.93 1.16 -13.33
C TRP A 64 8.45 0.79 -13.12
N LEU A 65 8.08 -0.39 -13.63
CA LEU A 65 6.72 -0.93 -13.62
C LEU A 65 6.77 -2.43 -13.30
N ASP A 66 5.80 -2.90 -12.52
CA ASP A 66 5.56 -4.33 -12.37
C ASP A 66 4.84 -4.88 -13.62
N ALA A 67 4.89 -6.20 -13.84
CA ALA A 67 4.37 -6.83 -15.06
C ALA A 67 2.84 -6.69 -15.24
N ASP A 68 2.14 -6.35 -14.17
CA ASP A 68 0.70 -6.11 -14.07
C ASP A 68 0.33 -4.63 -13.88
N ASP A 69 1.32 -3.74 -13.84
CA ASP A 69 1.14 -2.30 -13.93
C ASP A 69 0.88 -1.87 -15.38
N PHE A 70 0.14 -0.79 -15.60
CA PHE A 70 -0.04 -0.16 -16.90
C PHE A 70 -0.51 1.29 -16.76
N LEU A 71 -0.29 2.10 -17.80
CA LEU A 71 -0.84 3.44 -17.91
C LEU A 71 -2.17 3.41 -18.69
N ARG A 72 -3.18 4.12 -18.20
CA ARG A 72 -4.40 4.40 -18.97
C ARG A 72 -4.13 5.50 -19.99
N GLU A 73 -4.96 5.60 -21.02
CA GLU A 73 -4.75 6.55 -22.12
C GLU A 73 -4.47 7.99 -21.66
N ARG A 74 -5.24 8.50 -20.70
CA ARG A 74 -5.02 9.83 -20.12
C ARG A 74 -3.64 9.98 -19.47
N ASP A 75 -3.15 8.93 -18.82
CA ASP A 75 -1.91 8.92 -18.06
C ASP A 75 -0.70 8.71 -18.99
N ARG A 76 -0.92 8.08 -20.16
CA ARG A 76 0.06 8.02 -21.26
C ARG A 76 0.37 9.42 -21.79
N SER A 77 -0.66 10.23 -22.07
CA SER A 77 -0.48 11.61 -22.53
C SER A 77 0.27 12.47 -21.51
N LYS A 78 -0.07 12.34 -20.22
CA LYS A 78 0.63 13.05 -19.15
C LYS A 78 2.09 12.64 -19.01
N LEU A 79 2.40 11.34 -19.17
CA LEU A 79 3.79 10.88 -19.13
C LEU A 79 4.60 11.44 -20.30
N ALA A 80 4.00 11.53 -21.50
CA ALA A 80 4.64 12.16 -22.65
C ALA A 80 4.96 13.64 -22.39
N GLU A 81 3.98 14.40 -21.89
CA GLU A 81 4.18 15.80 -21.51
C GLU A 81 5.24 15.95 -20.42
N LEU A 82 5.22 15.09 -19.40
CA LEU A 82 6.23 15.08 -18.35
C LEU A 82 7.62 14.85 -18.92
N LYS A 83 7.81 13.88 -19.83
CA LYS A 83 9.10 13.61 -20.49
C LYS A 83 9.65 14.85 -21.20
N ASP A 84 8.79 15.61 -21.87
CA ASP A 84 9.20 16.81 -22.63
C ASP A 84 9.47 18.04 -21.75
N THR A 85 8.86 18.10 -20.57
CA THR A 85 8.87 19.30 -19.70
C THR A 85 9.65 19.14 -18.40
N LEU A 86 10.13 17.93 -18.08
CA LEU A 86 10.84 17.65 -16.85
C LEU A 86 12.12 18.48 -16.73
N ASP A 87 12.24 19.24 -15.64
CA ASP A 87 13.45 19.98 -15.32
C ASP A 87 14.60 18.98 -15.03
N PRO A 88 15.76 19.09 -15.71
CA PRO A 88 16.89 18.17 -15.49
C PRO A 88 17.45 18.16 -14.06
N SER A 89 17.13 19.13 -13.21
CA SER A 89 17.51 19.14 -11.79
C SER A 89 16.68 18.20 -10.92
N VAL A 90 15.58 17.64 -11.44
CA VAL A 90 14.73 16.69 -10.72
C VAL A 90 15.43 15.35 -10.58
N ASP A 91 15.51 14.85 -9.36
CA ASP A 91 16.13 13.56 -9.06
C ASP A 91 15.12 12.41 -9.08
N SER A 92 13.86 12.69 -8.72
CA SER A 92 12.77 11.72 -8.73
C SER A 92 11.41 12.38 -8.96
N VAL A 93 10.54 11.67 -9.68
CA VAL A 93 9.14 12.00 -9.82
C VAL A 93 8.29 10.90 -9.18
N THR A 94 7.47 11.30 -8.22
CA THR A 94 6.45 10.41 -7.67
C THR A 94 5.20 10.44 -8.55
N MET A 95 4.51 9.31 -8.62
CA MET A 95 3.24 9.16 -9.36
C MET A 95 2.21 8.49 -8.46
N GLU A 96 0.93 8.73 -8.75
CA GLU A 96 -0.14 7.97 -8.10
C GLU A 96 -0.07 6.50 -8.53
N TYR A 97 -0.38 5.61 -7.59
CA TYR A 97 -0.45 4.17 -7.83
C TYR A 97 -1.84 3.68 -7.44
N HIS A 98 -2.65 3.37 -8.45
CA HIS A 98 -4.04 2.93 -8.27
C HIS A 98 -4.07 1.42 -8.08
N LEU A 99 -4.36 0.98 -6.86
CA LEU A 99 -4.28 -0.41 -6.42
C LEU A 99 -5.60 -1.17 -6.58
N ALA A 100 -6.72 -0.49 -6.42
CA ALA A 100 -8.05 -1.09 -6.50
C ALA A 100 -9.07 -0.12 -7.09
N HIS A 101 -10.08 -0.70 -7.73
CA HIS A 101 -11.20 0.04 -8.31
C HIS A 101 -12.53 -0.57 -7.87
N ASP A 102 -13.59 0.23 -7.82
CA ASP A 102 -14.95 -0.25 -7.67
C ASP A 102 -15.53 -0.78 -9.00
N GLU A 103 -16.77 -1.27 -8.97
CA GLU A 103 -17.49 -1.77 -10.14
C GLU A 103 -17.76 -0.71 -11.23
N TYR A 104 -17.64 0.57 -10.88
CA TYR A 104 -17.79 1.72 -11.78
C TYR A 104 -16.45 2.23 -12.31
N GLY A 105 -15.33 1.63 -11.89
CA GLY A 105 -13.99 1.99 -12.31
C GLY A 105 -13.36 3.15 -11.54
N ASN A 106 -13.97 3.61 -10.44
CA ASN A 106 -13.39 4.63 -9.56
C ASN A 106 -12.30 4.01 -8.68
N VAL A 107 -11.23 4.76 -8.42
CA VAL A 107 -10.12 4.32 -7.59
C VAL A 107 -10.54 4.29 -6.12
N THR A 108 -10.46 3.13 -5.47
CA THR A 108 -10.83 2.94 -4.06
C THR A 108 -9.63 2.89 -3.13
N VAL A 109 -8.50 2.37 -3.61
CA VAL A 109 -7.23 2.30 -2.88
C VAL A 109 -6.13 2.87 -3.75
N LYS A 110 -5.37 3.82 -3.21
CA LYS A 110 -4.20 4.41 -3.86
C LYS A 110 -3.12 4.77 -2.86
N ASN A 111 -1.90 4.91 -3.36
CA ASN A 111 -0.80 5.59 -2.68
C ASN A 111 0.09 6.30 -3.73
N ARG A 112 1.18 6.94 -3.29
CA ARG A 112 2.19 7.53 -4.18
C ARG A 112 3.49 6.74 -4.09
N ARG A 113 4.16 6.55 -5.24
CA ARG A 113 5.48 5.89 -5.30
C ARG A 113 6.44 6.69 -6.16
N ASN A 114 7.73 6.68 -5.82
CA ASN A 114 8.80 7.10 -6.73
C ASN A 114 8.74 6.17 -7.95
N ARG A 115 8.44 6.69 -9.14
CA ARG A 115 8.24 5.88 -10.35
C ARG A 115 9.24 6.18 -11.45
N LEU A 116 9.61 7.45 -11.62
CA LEU A 116 10.62 7.90 -12.56
C LEU A 116 11.79 8.49 -11.77
N VAL A 117 12.99 7.93 -11.92
CA VAL A 117 14.15 8.33 -11.12
C VAL A 117 15.39 8.55 -11.96
N LYS A 118 16.21 9.51 -11.57
CA LYS A 118 17.44 9.85 -12.31
C LYS A 118 18.49 8.77 -12.12
N ARG A 119 18.93 8.14 -13.21
CA ARG A 119 19.86 7.00 -13.18
C ARG A 119 21.19 7.35 -12.52
N SER A 120 21.70 8.57 -12.74
CA SER A 120 23.00 9.01 -12.20
C SER A 120 23.08 8.95 -10.68
N ASN A 121 21.94 9.00 -9.98
CA ASN A 121 21.90 8.95 -8.53
C ASN A 121 22.04 7.53 -7.96
N SER A 122 21.96 6.50 -8.80
CA SER A 122 22.19 5.10 -8.42
C SER A 122 21.35 4.66 -7.21
N PHE A 123 20.11 5.12 -7.14
CA PHE A 123 19.14 4.71 -6.10
C PHE A 123 19.04 3.19 -6.02
N ARG A 124 18.80 2.69 -4.81
CA ARG A 124 18.82 1.25 -4.52
C ARG A 124 17.48 0.76 -3.98
N TRP A 125 17.06 -0.39 -4.48
CA TRP A 125 15.98 -1.15 -3.87
C TRP A 125 16.49 -1.84 -2.61
N ILE A 126 15.73 -1.72 -1.53
CA ILE A 126 16.04 -2.26 -0.20
C ILE A 126 14.86 -3.09 0.29
N GLY A 127 15.15 -4.27 0.84
CA GLY A 127 14.19 -5.23 1.41
C GLY A 127 13.99 -6.43 0.50
N ARG A 128 13.81 -7.62 1.08
CA ARG A 128 13.62 -8.86 0.29
C ARG A 128 12.23 -8.94 -0.35
N VAL A 129 11.22 -8.52 0.42
CA VAL A 129 9.80 -8.49 0.07
C VAL A 129 9.25 -7.14 0.55
N HIS A 130 8.29 -6.58 -0.19
CA HIS A 130 7.76 -5.23 0.03
C HIS A 130 8.87 -4.16 0.01
N GLU A 131 9.83 -4.40 -0.89
CA GLU A 131 10.99 -3.57 -1.16
C GLU A 131 10.61 -2.15 -1.55
N TYR A 132 11.42 -1.22 -1.10
CA TYR A 132 11.27 0.20 -1.41
C TYR A 132 12.54 0.69 -2.11
N LEU A 133 12.36 1.71 -2.95
CA LEU A 133 13.46 2.42 -3.55
C LEU A 133 13.87 3.54 -2.60
N GLU A 134 15.10 3.50 -2.12
CA GLU A 134 15.67 4.57 -1.30
C GLU A 134 16.02 5.74 -2.23
N VAL A 135 15.29 6.85 -2.08
CA VAL A 135 15.38 8.03 -2.94
C VAL A 135 15.64 9.27 -2.09
N TRP A 136 16.48 10.15 -2.61
CA TRP A 136 16.85 11.44 -2.02
C TRP A 136 17.06 12.48 -3.12
N GLY A 137 17.17 13.76 -2.75
CA GLY A 137 17.40 14.87 -3.69
C GLY A 137 16.15 15.68 -3.98
N HIS A 138 16.10 16.30 -5.16
CA HIS A 138 14.96 17.10 -5.61
C HIS A 138 13.83 16.21 -6.13
N ILE A 139 12.81 16.00 -5.29
CA ILE A 139 11.67 15.13 -5.59
C ILE A 139 10.45 16.00 -5.91
N ILE A 140 9.74 15.69 -7.00
CA ILE A 140 8.48 16.35 -7.35
C ILE A 140 7.33 15.34 -7.45
N ASN A 141 6.11 15.85 -7.32
CA ASN A 141 4.88 15.08 -7.47
C ASN A 141 4.29 15.31 -8.87
N SER A 142 4.08 14.24 -9.63
CA SER A 142 3.31 14.26 -10.88
C SER A 142 1.87 13.79 -10.66
N ASP A 143 0.98 14.23 -11.55
CA ASP A 143 -0.42 13.79 -11.64
C ASP A 143 -0.62 12.60 -12.60
N VAL A 144 0.48 12.03 -13.14
CA VAL A 144 0.49 10.74 -13.82
C VAL A 144 0.11 9.65 -12.82
N ALA A 145 -0.76 8.73 -13.23
CA ALA A 145 -1.12 7.55 -12.46
C ALA A 145 -0.72 6.24 -13.14
N VAL A 146 -0.09 5.36 -12.36
CA VAL A 146 0.14 3.95 -12.73
C VAL A 146 -1.00 3.11 -12.18
N THR A 147 -1.65 2.33 -13.03
CA THR A 147 -2.74 1.44 -12.65
C THR A 147 -2.23 0.02 -12.45
N HIS A 148 -2.45 -0.56 -11.27
CA HIS A 148 -2.22 -1.98 -11.01
C HIS A 148 -3.45 -2.80 -11.37
N ALA A 149 -3.27 -3.90 -12.09
CA ALA A 149 -4.33 -4.90 -12.21
C ALA A 149 -3.74 -6.31 -12.36
N SER A 150 -3.38 -6.90 -11.22
CA SER A 150 -2.99 -8.31 -11.13
C SER A 150 -4.17 -9.22 -11.46
N MET A 151 -3.92 -10.27 -12.23
CA MET A 151 -4.88 -11.35 -12.49
C MET A 151 -4.68 -12.55 -11.55
N HIS A 152 -3.51 -12.66 -10.92
CA HIS A 152 -3.14 -13.78 -10.05
C HIS A 152 -2.11 -13.32 -9.01
N HIS A 153 -2.47 -13.42 -7.73
CA HIS A 153 -1.54 -13.32 -6.62
C HIS A 153 -1.42 -14.68 -5.94
N ASP A 154 -0.22 -15.26 -5.96
CA ASP A 154 0.11 -16.33 -5.02
C ASP A 154 0.23 -15.72 -3.63
N ARG A 155 -0.79 -15.95 -2.80
CA ARG A 155 -0.86 -15.42 -1.43
C ARG A 155 0.24 -16.02 -0.54
N ASN A 156 0.75 -17.19 -0.87
CA ASN A 156 1.69 -17.92 -0.02
C ASN A 156 3.17 -17.59 -0.32
N ARG A 157 3.46 -16.98 -1.49
CA ARG A 157 4.85 -16.73 -1.90
C ARG A 157 5.60 -15.84 -0.90
N ASN A 158 4.98 -14.73 -0.49
CA ASN A 158 5.64 -13.76 0.38
C ASN A 158 5.89 -14.30 1.78
N ILE A 159 4.89 -14.95 2.39
CA ILE A 159 5.03 -15.53 3.73
C ILE A 159 6.11 -16.62 3.75
N ALA A 160 6.19 -17.45 2.69
CA ALA A 160 7.22 -18.48 2.58
C ALA A 160 8.65 -17.90 2.52
N ILE A 161 8.85 -16.75 1.87
CA ILE A 161 10.17 -16.07 1.84
C ILE A 161 10.59 -15.68 3.26
N TYR A 162 9.69 -15.09 4.04
CA TYR A 162 9.97 -14.73 5.44
C TYR A 162 10.22 -15.96 6.31
N GLU A 163 9.39 -17.00 6.20
CA GLU A 163 9.58 -18.24 6.97
C GLU A 163 10.91 -18.93 6.64
N ASN A 164 11.30 -18.97 5.37
CA ASN A 164 12.60 -19.49 4.95
C ASN A 164 13.76 -18.64 5.47
N ALA A 165 13.60 -17.31 5.58
CA ALA A 165 14.60 -16.43 6.19
C ALA A 165 14.73 -16.69 7.71
N LEU A 166 13.62 -16.90 8.41
CA LEU A 166 13.63 -17.28 9.83
C LEU A 166 14.30 -18.64 10.07
N GLN A 167 14.02 -19.64 9.22
CA GLN A 167 14.66 -20.96 9.30
C GLN A 167 16.18 -20.88 9.08
N ARG A 168 16.66 -19.91 8.31
CA ARG A 168 18.09 -19.62 8.11
C ARG A 168 18.71 -18.82 9.25
N GLY A 169 17.94 -18.39 10.24
CA GLY A 169 18.40 -17.57 11.36
C GLY A 169 18.71 -16.13 10.98
N GLU A 170 18.08 -15.61 9.92
CA GLU A 170 18.23 -14.20 9.53
C GLU A 170 17.51 -13.27 10.51
N THR A 171 18.13 -12.13 10.80
CA THR A 171 17.51 -11.08 11.63
C THR A 171 16.65 -10.18 10.75
N PHE A 172 15.40 -9.98 11.16
CA PHE A 172 14.48 -9.08 10.47
C PHE A 172 14.76 -7.62 10.77
N THR A 173 14.76 -6.80 9.72
CA THR A 173 14.73 -5.34 9.86
C THR A 173 13.36 -4.89 10.41
N PRO A 174 13.20 -3.66 10.91
CA PRO A 174 11.89 -3.14 11.29
C PRO A 174 10.83 -3.29 10.19
N ARG A 175 11.24 -3.08 8.94
CA ARG A 175 10.35 -3.25 7.78
C ARG A 175 9.95 -4.72 7.59
N ASP A 176 10.90 -5.65 7.71
CA ASP A 176 10.60 -7.09 7.61
C ASP A 176 9.64 -7.53 8.73
N LEU A 177 9.82 -7.05 9.97
CA LEU A 177 8.91 -7.34 11.08
C LEU A 177 7.48 -6.90 10.75
N TYR A 178 7.31 -5.66 10.29
CA TYR A 178 6.00 -5.11 9.92
C TYR A 178 5.33 -5.87 8.78
N TYR A 179 6.06 -6.13 7.70
CA TYR A 179 5.47 -6.81 6.53
C TYR A 179 5.28 -8.31 6.77
N TYR A 180 6.12 -8.98 7.56
CA TYR A 180 5.86 -10.35 7.97
C TYR A 180 4.59 -10.42 8.85
N ALA A 181 4.39 -9.47 9.76
CA ALA A 181 3.14 -9.36 10.52
C ALA A 181 1.92 -9.13 9.63
N ASN A 182 2.05 -8.34 8.55
CA ASN A 182 1.01 -8.19 7.53
C ASN A 182 0.69 -9.53 6.85
N GLU A 183 1.70 -10.29 6.44
CA GLU A 183 1.50 -11.60 5.82
C GLU A 183 0.84 -12.59 6.80
N LEU A 184 1.29 -12.64 8.06
CA LEU A 184 0.66 -13.47 9.11
C LEU A 184 -0.83 -13.11 9.31
N GLN A 185 -1.15 -11.82 9.39
CA GLN A 185 -2.52 -11.34 9.51
C GLN A 185 -3.37 -11.75 8.29
N ASN A 186 -2.84 -11.60 7.07
CA ASN A 186 -3.52 -11.99 5.84
C ASN A 186 -3.82 -13.51 5.78
N HIS A 187 -3.02 -14.31 6.48
CA HIS A 187 -3.21 -15.76 6.64
C HIS A 187 -3.98 -16.13 7.93
N ALA A 188 -4.62 -15.15 8.58
CA ALA A 188 -5.38 -15.32 9.83
C ALA A 188 -4.58 -15.90 11.02
N ARG A 189 -3.24 -15.75 11.01
CA ARG A 189 -2.35 -16.10 12.13
C ARG A 189 -2.22 -14.91 13.07
N TYR A 190 -3.33 -14.57 13.72
CA TYR A 190 -3.49 -13.30 14.43
C TYR A 190 -2.56 -13.15 15.63
N GLU A 191 -2.40 -14.19 16.44
CA GLU A 191 -1.53 -14.16 17.62
C GLU A 191 -0.07 -13.91 17.24
N GLU A 192 0.41 -14.58 16.19
CA GLU A 192 1.77 -14.37 15.68
C GLU A 192 1.92 -12.99 15.04
N ALA A 193 0.92 -12.54 14.27
CA ALA A 193 0.94 -11.21 13.69
C ALA A 193 1.09 -10.13 14.78
N ILE A 194 0.34 -10.24 15.88
CA ILE A 194 0.43 -9.32 17.02
C ILE A 194 1.86 -9.31 17.60
N GLN A 195 2.49 -10.47 17.80
CA GLN A 195 3.86 -10.55 18.32
C GLN A 195 4.86 -9.82 17.43
N TYR A 196 4.75 -9.95 16.11
CA TYR A 196 5.66 -9.28 15.18
C TYR A 196 5.35 -7.78 15.03
N TYR A 197 4.09 -7.36 15.13
CA TYR A 197 3.77 -5.93 15.21
C TYR A 197 4.33 -5.30 16.50
N GLU A 198 4.26 -6.00 17.65
CA GLU A 198 4.86 -5.50 18.89
C GLU A 198 6.37 -5.35 18.76
N GLN A 199 7.07 -6.38 18.27
CA GLN A 199 8.50 -6.30 18.01
C GLN A 199 8.85 -5.14 17.06
N PHE A 200 8.05 -4.94 16.01
CA PHE A 200 8.21 -3.81 15.10
C PHE A 200 8.08 -2.46 15.83
N LEU A 201 7.02 -2.26 16.61
CA LEU A 201 6.77 -1.01 17.34
C LEU A 201 7.83 -0.76 18.42
N GLU A 202 8.34 -1.82 19.07
CA GLU A 202 9.43 -1.76 20.06
C GLU A 202 10.75 -1.28 19.45
N THR A 203 10.97 -1.49 18.14
CA THR A 203 12.19 -0.98 17.49
C THR A 203 12.29 0.55 17.56
N GLY A 204 11.15 1.26 17.55
CA GLY A 204 11.11 2.72 17.47
C GLY A 204 11.68 3.31 16.17
N LEU A 205 11.95 2.47 15.16
CA LEU A 205 12.57 2.85 13.89
C LEU A 205 11.60 2.81 12.70
N GLY A 206 10.34 2.44 12.94
CA GLY A 206 9.28 2.40 11.93
C GLY A 206 8.87 3.80 11.45
N TRP A 207 8.45 3.89 10.19
CA TRP A 207 7.82 5.10 9.66
C TRP A 207 6.50 5.38 10.38
N ILE A 208 6.13 6.65 10.49
CA ILE A 208 4.93 7.05 11.23
C ILE A 208 3.69 6.36 10.65
N GLU A 209 3.59 6.27 9.33
CA GLU A 209 2.55 5.57 8.58
C GLU A 209 2.44 4.10 9.00
N ASP A 210 3.57 3.40 9.05
CA ASP A 210 3.64 1.97 9.36
C ASP A 210 3.31 1.73 10.84
N ASN A 211 3.75 2.62 11.74
CA ASN A 211 3.40 2.56 13.16
C ASN A 211 1.90 2.70 13.39
N LEU A 212 1.27 3.70 12.74
CA LEU A 212 -0.18 3.90 12.79
C LEU A 212 -0.93 2.69 12.23
N SER A 213 -0.46 2.16 11.10
CA SER A 213 -1.06 1.00 10.44
C SER A 213 -0.93 -0.26 11.31
N ALA A 214 0.23 -0.49 11.93
CA ALA A 214 0.45 -1.62 12.84
C ALA A 214 -0.52 -1.58 14.01
N CYS A 215 -0.73 -0.42 14.64
CA CYS A 215 -1.73 -0.25 15.71
C CYS A 215 -3.15 -0.61 15.25
N GLY A 216 -3.58 -0.10 14.08
CA GLY A 216 -4.90 -0.43 13.52
C GLY A 216 -5.04 -1.93 13.19
N LYS A 217 -4.00 -2.53 12.62
CA LYS A 217 -3.96 -3.95 12.27
C LYS A 217 -3.94 -4.86 13.50
N MET A 218 -3.22 -4.49 14.55
CA MET A 218 -3.31 -5.17 15.84
C MET A 218 -4.71 -5.11 16.42
N ALA A 219 -5.40 -3.96 16.31
CA ALA A 219 -6.81 -3.87 16.71
C ALA A 219 -7.68 -4.85 15.91
N ASP A 220 -7.49 -4.93 14.58
CA ASP A 220 -8.16 -5.92 13.72
C ASP A 220 -7.89 -7.36 14.19
N CYS A 221 -6.64 -7.70 14.51
CA CYS A 221 -6.25 -9.01 15.02
C CYS A 221 -6.91 -9.32 16.38
N HIS A 222 -6.85 -8.39 17.34
CA HIS A 222 -7.47 -8.57 18.65
C HIS A 222 -8.98 -8.74 18.55
N HIS A 223 -9.63 -8.03 17.65
CA HIS A 223 -11.04 -8.21 17.35
C HIS A 223 -11.38 -9.60 16.82
N ALA A 224 -10.59 -10.10 15.87
CA ALA A 224 -10.77 -11.45 15.34
C ALA A 224 -10.61 -12.53 16.42
N LEU A 225 -9.80 -12.25 17.44
CA LEU A 225 -9.58 -13.11 18.60
C LEU A 225 -10.59 -12.89 19.74
N GLY A 226 -11.51 -11.92 19.63
CA GLY A 226 -12.47 -11.58 20.69
C GLY A 226 -11.88 -10.84 21.90
N ASN A 227 -10.68 -10.28 21.76
CA ASN A 227 -9.97 -9.56 22.82
C ASN A 227 -10.39 -8.08 22.88
N GLU A 228 -11.60 -7.80 23.34
CA GLU A 228 -12.20 -6.46 23.28
C GLU A 228 -11.38 -5.34 23.94
N GLN A 229 -10.72 -5.63 25.07
CA GLN A 229 -9.92 -4.62 25.75
C GLN A 229 -8.68 -4.24 24.91
N LEU A 230 -7.97 -5.26 24.43
CA LEU A 230 -6.74 -5.08 23.64
C LEU A 230 -7.02 -4.50 22.25
N GLU A 231 -8.21 -4.75 21.69
CA GLU A 231 -8.67 -4.10 20.47
C GLU A 231 -8.66 -2.56 20.62
N LEU A 232 -9.29 -2.05 21.68
CA LEU A 232 -9.36 -0.62 21.95
C LEU A 232 -7.98 -0.04 22.27
N GLU A 233 -7.21 -0.72 23.12
CA GLU A 233 -5.86 -0.31 23.50
C GLU A 233 -4.93 -0.20 22.28
N SER A 234 -5.01 -1.17 21.36
CA SER A 234 -4.24 -1.15 20.12
C SER A 234 -4.62 0.02 19.22
N ALA A 235 -5.92 0.29 19.04
CA ALA A 235 -6.38 1.42 18.22
C ALA A 235 -5.98 2.78 18.83
N ILE A 236 -6.11 2.95 20.14
CA ILE A 236 -5.75 4.20 20.84
C ILE A 236 -4.23 4.41 20.88
N ARG A 237 -3.43 3.33 20.93
CA ARG A 237 -1.95 3.43 20.90
C ARG A 237 -1.44 4.20 19.68
N SER A 238 -2.17 4.19 18.56
CA SER A 238 -1.79 4.96 17.37
C SER A 238 -1.63 6.46 17.66
N LEU A 239 -2.37 6.99 18.64
CA LEU A 239 -2.32 8.41 19.04
C LEU A 239 -0.98 8.82 19.66
N GLN A 240 -0.13 7.87 20.05
CA GLN A 240 1.23 8.15 20.51
C GLN A 240 2.15 8.57 19.35
N TYR A 241 1.82 8.19 18.11
CA TYR A 241 2.66 8.43 16.94
C TYR A 241 2.24 9.65 16.13
N ALA A 242 0.94 9.89 16.00
CA ALA A 242 0.40 11.07 15.29
C ALA A 242 -1.07 11.33 15.64
N ALA A 243 -1.58 12.47 15.16
CA ALA A 243 -3.02 12.73 15.13
C ALA A 243 -3.76 11.60 14.38
N PRO A 244 -5.00 11.25 14.78
CA PRO A 244 -5.71 10.13 14.20
C PRO A 244 -6.04 10.38 12.73
N ARG A 245 -5.89 9.33 11.92
CA ARG A 245 -6.35 9.29 10.53
C ARG A 245 -7.79 8.75 10.46
N ALA A 246 -8.46 8.99 9.34
CA ALA A 246 -9.85 8.59 9.14
C ALA A 246 -10.07 7.08 9.37
N GLU A 247 -9.09 6.24 9.03
CA GLU A 247 -9.11 4.79 9.25
C GLU A 247 -9.17 4.42 10.74
N ILE A 248 -8.34 5.04 11.57
CA ILE A 248 -8.34 4.81 13.03
C ILE A 248 -9.63 5.35 13.64
N CYS A 249 -10.11 6.52 13.19
CA CYS A 249 -11.40 7.04 13.63
C CYS A 249 -12.54 6.08 13.28
N CYS A 250 -12.58 5.53 12.07
CA CYS A 250 -13.60 4.55 11.69
C CYS A 250 -13.49 3.27 12.53
N ARG A 251 -12.28 2.83 12.85
CA ARG A 251 -12.02 1.67 13.71
C ARG A 251 -12.55 1.89 15.14
N LEU A 252 -12.24 3.03 15.75
CA LEU A 252 -12.76 3.40 17.07
C LEU A 252 -14.28 3.58 17.05
N GLY A 253 -14.83 4.20 15.99
CA GLY A 253 -16.26 4.30 15.78
C GLY A 253 -16.95 2.94 15.75
N PHE A 254 -16.35 1.97 15.06
CA PHE A 254 -16.85 0.60 14.96
C PHE A 254 -16.82 -0.12 16.29
N TYR A 255 -15.74 0.01 17.06
CA TYR A 255 -15.63 -0.55 18.41
C TYR A 255 -16.81 -0.12 19.31
N PHE A 256 -17.07 1.19 19.38
CA PHE A 256 -18.17 1.72 20.19
C PHE A 256 -19.55 1.38 19.61
N LEU A 257 -19.67 1.28 18.28
CA LEU A 257 -20.90 0.84 17.61
C LEU A 257 -21.30 -0.57 18.06
N GLN A 258 -20.36 -1.50 18.13
CA GLN A 258 -20.61 -2.87 18.57
C GLN A 258 -21.09 -2.95 20.02
N LYS A 259 -20.64 -2.03 20.87
CA LYS A 259 -21.05 -1.89 22.27
C LYS A 259 -22.34 -1.10 22.47
N SER A 260 -22.98 -0.64 21.39
CA SER A 260 -24.14 0.25 21.47
C SER A 260 -23.85 1.58 22.19
N GLU A 261 -22.59 2.00 22.24
CA GLU A 261 -22.16 3.28 22.79
C GLU A 261 -22.27 4.39 21.73
N TRP A 262 -23.51 4.79 21.44
CA TRP A 262 -23.81 5.63 20.28
C TRP A 262 -23.10 6.99 20.29
N GLN A 263 -23.00 7.65 21.46
CA GLN A 263 -22.35 8.97 21.54
C GLN A 263 -20.87 8.90 21.18
N SER A 264 -20.15 7.92 21.73
CA SER A 264 -18.74 7.68 21.42
C SER A 264 -18.54 7.28 19.95
N SER A 265 -19.41 6.41 19.43
CA SER A 265 -19.38 6.01 18.02
C SER A 265 -19.60 7.19 17.07
N ILE A 266 -20.61 8.03 17.33
CA ILE A 266 -20.89 9.25 16.57
C ILE A 266 -19.71 10.21 16.60
N PHE A 267 -19.07 10.40 17.76
CA PHE A 267 -17.91 11.29 17.88
C PHE A 267 -16.79 10.88 16.92
N TRP A 268 -16.43 9.60 16.92
CA TRP A 268 -15.34 9.10 16.09
C TRP A 268 -15.68 9.11 14.59
N TYR A 269 -16.88 8.69 14.20
CA TYR A 269 -17.29 8.78 12.80
C TYR A 269 -17.40 10.22 12.31
N LYS A 270 -17.91 11.16 13.12
CA LYS A 270 -17.86 12.59 12.77
C LYS A 270 -16.44 13.09 12.58
N THR A 271 -15.55 12.72 13.49
CA THR A 271 -14.13 13.11 13.37
C THR A 271 -13.57 12.62 12.04
N ALA A 272 -13.83 11.35 11.66
CA ALA A 272 -13.42 10.81 10.36
C ALA A 272 -13.92 11.65 9.16
N THR A 273 -15.16 12.15 9.19
CA THR A 273 -15.70 13.01 8.11
C THR A 273 -15.02 14.37 7.97
N THR A 274 -14.32 14.83 9.01
CA THR A 274 -13.58 16.10 8.99
C THR A 274 -12.13 15.94 8.57
N LEU A 275 -11.63 14.70 8.50
CA LEU A 275 -10.27 14.39 8.14
C LEU A 275 -10.18 14.19 6.63
N ASN A 276 -9.62 15.17 5.93
CA ASN A 276 -9.32 15.03 4.51
C ASN A 276 -8.08 14.13 4.33
N PRO A 277 -8.11 13.17 3.38
CA PRO A 277 -6.90 12.47 2.99
C PRO A 277 -5.91 13.51 2.45
N SER A 278 -4.70 13.55 2.99
CA SER A 278 -3.64 14.37 2.39
C SER A 278 -3.15 13.67 1.13
N ASP A 279 -3.13 14.39 0.01
CA ASP A 279 -2.67 13.88 -1.29
C ASP A 279 -1.15 13.58 -1.30
N ASP A 280 -0.41 14.02 -0.28
CA ASP A 280 1.05 13.88 -0.17
C ASP A 280 1.50 12.67 0.66
N VAL A 281 0.59 11.83 1.15
CA VAL A 281 0.95 10.69 2.00
C VAL A 281 1.46 9.52 1.14
N LEU A 282 2.69 9.07 1.41
CA LEU A 282 3.31 7.91 0.75
C LEU A 282 2.73 6.56 1.21
N GLY A 283 2.10 6.53 2.39
CA GLY A 283 1.44 5.35 2.95
C GLY A 283 0.12 4.99 2.25
N LEU A 284 -0.38 3.79 2.52
CA LEU A 284 -1.70 3.34 2.05
C LEU A 284 -2.81 4.18 2.69
N SER A 285 -3.79 4.60 1.89
CA SER A 285 -5.01 5.24 2.38
C SER A 285 -6.25 4.51 1.86
N ASN A 286 -7.22 4.29 2.75
CA ASN A 286 -8.53 3.75 2.38
C ASN A 286 -9.53 4.90 2.23
N THR A 287 -9.82 5.26 0.98
CA THR A 287 -10.72 6.38 0.65
C THR A 287 -12.13 6.20 1.19
N ALA A 288 -12.58 4.97 1.47
CA ALA A 288 -13.89 4.73 2.07
C ALA A 288 -13.99 5.39 3.46
N CYS A 289 -12.92 5.30 4.26
CA CYS A 289 -12.87 5.80 5.63
C CYS A 289 -12.96 7.32 5.73
N SER A 290 -12.59 8.06 4.68
CA SER A 290 -12.71 9.52 4.59
C SER A 290 -13.84 9.99 3.67
N SER A 291 -14.65 9.06 3.14
CA SER A 291 -15.78 9.37 2.28
C SER A 291 -17.08 8.75 2.83
N TRP A 292 -17.61 7.73 2.18
CA TRP A 292 -18.96 7.24 2.43
C TRP A 292 -19.09 6.40 3.71
N LEU A 293 -18.04 5.69 4.14
CA LEU A 293 -18.11 4.78 5.29
C LEU A 293 -18.55 5.49 6.58
N PRO A 294 -17.90 6.58 7.03
CA PRO A 294 -18.32 7.26 8.25
C PRO A 294 -19.72 7.85 8.14
N HIS A 295 -20.13 8.35 6.95
CA HIS A 295 -21.49 8.83 6.74
C HIS A 295 -22.54 7.73 6.88
N LEU A 296 -22.29 6.56 6.29
CA LEU A 296 -23.19 5.41 6.42
C LEU A 296 -23.34 4.97 7.88
N GLN A 297 -22.23 4.90 8.61
CA GLN A 297 -22.25 4.48 10.02
C GLN A 297 -22.90 5.54 10.92
N LEU A 298 -22.76 6.83 10.60
CA LEU A 298 -23.49 7.90 11.29
C LEU A 298 -25.01 7.73 11.14
N CYS A 299 -25.52 7.38 9.96
CA CYS A 299 -26.95 7.09 9.77
C CYS A 299 -27.41 5.96 10.70
N VAL A 300 -26.64 4.88 10.80
CA VAL A 300 -26.93 3.75 11.71
C VAL A 300 -26.92 4.19 13.17
N CYS A 301 -25.92 4.98 13.57
CA CYS A 301 -25.83 5.48 14.95
C CYS A 301 -27.00 6.38 15.30
N TYR A 302 -27.40 7.28 14.40
CA TYR A 302 -28.50 8.20 14.64
C TYR A 302 -29.83 7.48 14.78
N ASP A 303 -30.17 6.60 13.84
CA ASP A 303 -31.38 5.78 13.89
C ASP A 303 -31.48 4.98 15.21
N ARG A 304 -30.38 4.34 15.63
CA ARG A 304 -30.36 3.56 16.88
C ARG A 304 -30.37 4.43 18.14
N SER A 305 -29.76 5.60 18.10
CA SER A 305 -29.77 6.55 19.23
C SER A 305 -31.14 7.21 19.44
N GLU A 306 -31.88 7.47 18.35
CA GLU A 306 -33.21 8.09 18.39
C GLU A 306 -34.30 7.06 18.75
N ASN A 307 -34.12 5.78 18.41
CA ASN A 307 -35.00 4.69 18.84
C ASN A 307 -34.97 4.44 20.37
N ILE A 308 -34.01 5.01 21.12
CA ILE A 308 -34.02 5.01 22.60
C ILE A 308 -35.00 6.07 23.16
N ASN A 309 -35.38 7.07 22.34
CA ASN A 309 -36.29 8.16 22.73
C ASN A 309 -37.74 7.99 22.24
N TRP A 310 -38.10 6.87 21.61
CA TRP A 310 -39.51 6.60 21.29
C TRP A 310 -40.20 6.01 22.54
N PRO A 311 -41.10 6.72 23.24
CA PRO A 311 -41.90 6.10 24.27
C PRO A 311 -42.70 4.96 23.62
N GLN A 312 -42.74 3.81 24.30
CA GLN A 312 -43.61 2.69 23.95
C GLN A 312 -44.97 3.25 23.53
N ARG A 313 -45.41 2.91 22.31
CA ARG A 313 -46.76 3.23 21.86
C ARG A 313 -47.70 2.79 22.96
N ILE A 314 -48.41 3.76 23.54
CA ILE A 314 -49.48 3.52 24.50
C ILE A 314 -50.50 2.66 23.76
N THR A 315 -50.46 1.35 23.99
CA THR A 315 -51.61 0.48 23.76
C THR A 315 -52.54 0.67 24.95
N ASN A 316 -53.54 1.53 24.74
CA ASN A 316 -54.93 1.41 25.21
C ASN A 316 -55.74 2.56 24.62
#